data_AF-A0A939KZ67-F1
#
_entry.id   AF-A0A939KZ67-F1
#
_cell.length_a   1.000
_cell.length_b   1.000
_cell.length_c   1.000
_cell.angle_alpha   90.00
_cell.angle_beta   90.00
_cell.angle_gamma   90.00
#
_symmetry.space_group_name_H-M   'P 1'
#
loop_
_entity.id
_entity.type
_entity.pdbx_description
1 polymer ?
#
loop_
_entity_poly.entity_id
_entity_poly.type
_entity_poly.pdbx_seq_one_letter_code
_entity_poly.pdbx_strand_id
1 'polypeptide(L)'
;MTAQEMTTFAKKIEAACGAIEQERKAMENTVNTITSGWKGQAADAYKALQRQVNEDVAALKASLTAIQHAIELTTKHYASTEEEQKAMFGPQG
;
A
#
# COMPACT_ATOMS: atom_id res chain seq x y z
N MET A 1 -16.16 7.32 -10.15
CA MET A 1 -15.70 6.83 -8.84
C MET A 1 -15.90 7.96 -7.84
N THR A 2 -16.73 7.76 -6.83
CA THR A 2 -17.05 8.76 -5.81
C THR A 2 -15.93 8.87 -4.78
N ALA A 3 -15.85 10.00 -4.06
CA ALA A 3 -14.88 10.20 -2.97
C ALA A 3 -14.93 9.07 -1.91
N GLN A 4 -16.11 8.50 -1.69
CA GLN A 4 -16.32 7.41 -0.75
C GLN A 4 -15.79 6.06 -1.28
N GLU A 5 -15.98 5.78 -2.57
CA GLU A 5 -15.38 4.60 -3.23
C GLU A 5 -13.85 4.68 -3.23
N MET A 6 -13.30 5.86 -3.52
CA MET A 6 -11.86 6.16 -3.48
C MET A 6 -11.28 5.91 -2.09
N THR A 7 -11.94 6.43 -1.05
CA THR A 7 -11.54 6.22 0.37
C THR A 7 -11.60 4.74 0.75
N THR A 8 -12.63 4.04 0.28
CA THR A 8 -12.80 2.59 0.55
C THR A 8 -11.69 1.79 -0.12
N PHE A 9 -11.31 2.17 -1.34
CA PHE A 9 -10.21 1.55 -2.05
C PHE A 9 -8.86 1.77 -1.36
N ALA A 10 -8.57 2.99 -0.88
CA ALA A 10 -7.38 3.29 -0.09
C ALA A 10 -7.28 2.42 1.18
N LYS A 11 -8.40 2.24 1.92
CA LYS A 11 -8.44 1.36 3.10
C LYS A 11 -8.18 -0.10 2.77
N LYS A 12 -8.67 -0.60 1.63
CA LYS A 12 -8.41 -1.97 1.17
C LYS A 12 -6.93 -2.18 0.83
N ILE A 13 -6.32 -1.18 0.22
CA ILE A 13 -4.89 -1.15 -0.07
C ILE A 13 -4.07 -1.22 1.22
N GLU A 14 -4.41 -0.40 2.21
CA GLU A 14 -3.75 -0.39 3.51
C GLU A 14 -3.87 -1.75 4.23
N ALA A 15 -5.06 -2.35 4.21
CA ALA A 15 -5.29 -3.68 4.75
C ALA A 15 -4.45 -4.76 4.05
N ALA A 16 -4.34 -4.71 2.71
CA ALA A 16 -3.51 -5.64 1.95
C ALA A 16 -2.02 -5.50 2.30
N CYS A 17 -1.52 -4.26 2.44
CA CYS A 17 -0.16 -3.99 2.90
C CYS A 17 0.10 -4.61 4.29
N GLY A 18 -0.84 -4.44 5.22
CA GLY A 18 -0.73 -4.98 6.57
C GLY A 18 -0.69 -6.51 6.59
N ALA A 19 -1.55 -7.17 5.78
CA ALA A 19 -1.56 -8.63 5.65
C ALA A 19 -0.24 -9.16 5.11
N ILE A 20 0.30 -8.53 4.07
CA ILE A 20 1.60 -8.91 3.47
C ILE A 20 2.75 -8.78 4.49
N GLU A 21 2.75 -7.74 5.32
CA GLU A 21 3.77 -7.60 6.38
C GLU A 21 3.63 -8.65 7.49
N GLN A 22 2.41 -9.04 7.85
CA GLN A 22 2.18 -10.10 8.82
C GLN A 22 2.69 -11.44 8.28
N GLU A 23 2.38 -11.76 7.03
CA GLU A 23 2.81 -12.99 6.37
C GLU A 23 4.34 -13.04 6.24
N ARG A 24 4.96 -11.91 5.88
CA ARG A 24 6.42 -11.74 5.90
C ARG A 24 7.00 -12.10 7.27
N LYS A 25 6.51 -11.49 8.35
CA LYS A 25 6.98 -11.78 9.72
C LYS A 25 6.75 -13.24 10.11
N ALA A 26 5.64 -13.84 9.69
CA ALA A 26 5.37 -15.25 9.93
C ALA A 26 6.41 -16.14 9.24
N MET A 27 6.76 -15.84 7.98
CA MET A 27 7.85 -16.52 7.27
C MET A 27 9.19 -16.36 8.00
N GLU A 28 9.54 -15.14 8.45
CA GLU A 28 10.77 -14.89 9.24
C GLU A 28 10.82 -15.77 10.50
N ASN A 29 9.72 -15.84 11.25
CA ASN A 29 9.64 -16.64 12.48
C ASN A 29 9.71 -18.14 12.22
N THR A 30 8.96 -18.63 11.22
CA THR A 30 8.99 -20.03 10.80
C THR A 30 10.41 -20.42 10.37
N VAL A 31 11.10 -19.56 9.63
CA VAL A 31 12.45 -19.91 9.20
C VAL A 31 13.48 -19.79 10.31
N ASN A 32 13.36 -18.82 11.22
CA ASN A 32 14.21 -18.76 12.41
C ASN A 32 14.09 -20.02 13.29
N THR A 33 12.92 -20.65 13.32
CA THR A 33 12.71 -21.90 14.07
C THR A 33 13.30 -23.13 13.38
N ILE A 34 13.30 -23.19 12.03
CA ILE A 34 13.77 -24.36 11.28
C ILE A 34 15.26 -24.26 10.89
N THR A 35 15.81 -23.05 10.71
CA THR A 35 17.20 -22.82 10.27
C THR A 35 18.26 -23.24 11.27
N SER A 36 17.89 -23.51 12.52
CA SER A 36 18.80 -24.15 13.49
C SER A 36 19.43 -25.44 12.94
N GLY A 37 18.76 -26.12 12.00
CA GLY A 37 19.27 -27.30 11.27
C GLY A 37 19.84 -27.04 9.88
N TRP A 38 19.67 -25.85 9.28
CA TRP A 38 20.12 -25.55 7.92
C TRP A 38 21.52 -24.91 7.96
N LYS A 39 22.55 -25.62 7.50
CA LYS A 39 23.92 -25.06 7.38
C LYS A 39 24.26 -24.65 5.95
N GLY A 40 24.99 -23.53 5.84
CA GLY A 40 25.64 -23.07 4.62
C GLY A 40 24.67 -22.58 3.56
N GLN A 41 24.48 -23.36 2.51
CA GLN A 41 23.87 -22.89 1.25
C GLN A 41 22.35 -22.64 1.34
N ALA A 42 21.62 -23.47 2.09
CA ALA A 42 20.16 -23.31 2.25
C ALA A 42 19.79 -22.09 3.10
N ALA A 43 20.59 -21.80 4.13
CA ALA A 43 20.40 -20.60 4.95
C ALA A 43 20.67 -19.32 4.16
N ASP A 44 21.71 -19.33 3.31
CA ASP A 44 22.06 -18.17 2.48
C ASP A 44 21.04 -17.94 1.36
N ALA A 45 20.57 -19.00 0.70
CA ALA A 45 19.50 -18.91 -0.31
C ALA A 45 18.20 -18.36 0.29
N TYR A 46 17.83 -18.79 1.51
CA TYR A 46 16.68 -18.25 2.19
C TYR A 46 16.87 -16.77 2.55
N LYS A 47 18.00 -16.37 3.12
CA LYS A 47 18.28 -14.96 3.45
C LYS A 47 18.21 -14.07 2.21
N ALA A 48 18.68 -14.55 1.07
CA ALA A 48 18.56 -13.85 -0.20
C ALA A 48 17.09 -13.69 -0.62
N LEU A 49 16.29 -14.76 -0.54
CA LEU A 49 14.86 -14.70 -0.85
C LEU A 49 14.09 -13.78 0.12
N GLN A 50 14.37 -13.88 1.43
CA GLN A 50 13.78 -13.02 2.45
C GLN A 50 14.08 -11.55 2.19
N ARG A 51 15.33 -11.23 1.83
CA ARG A 51 15.71 -9.87 1.44
C ARG A 51 14.92 -9.41 0.22
N GLN A 52 14.79 -10.24 -0.81
CA GLN A 52 14.03 -9.90 -2.00
C GLN A 52 12.55 -9.67 -1.69
N VAL A 53 11.92 -10.54 -0.90
CA VAL A 53 10.55 -10.35 -0.43
C VAL A 53 10.42 -9.04 0.35
N ASN A 54 11.38 -8.71 1.23
CA ASN A 54 11.35 -7.45 1.97
C ASN A 54 11.42 -6.23 1.03
N GLU A 55 12.27 -6.28 0.01
CA GLU A 55 12.40 -5.24 -1.02
C GLU A 55 11.11 -5.11 -1.85
N ASP A 56 10.51 -6.23 -2.27
CA ASP A 56 9.26 -6.26 -3.02
C ASP A 56 8.08 -5.69 -2.22
N VAL A 57 7.99 -6.04 -0.93
CA VAL A 57 6.96 -5.49 -0.03
C VAL A 57 7.11 -3.98 0.14
N ALA A 58 8.36 -3.48 0.25
CA ALA A 58 8.62 -2.05 0.33
C ALA A 58 8.23 -1.32 -0.96
N ALA A 59 8.58 -1.89 -2.12
CA ALA A 59 8.23 -1.32 -3.43
C ALA A 59 6.70 -1.31 -3.67
N LEU A 60 6.02 -2.38 -3.27
CA LEU A 60 4.57 -2.47 -3.34
C LEU A 60 3.91 -1.41 -2.45
N LYS A 61 4.37 -1.26 -1.20
CA LYS A 61 3.90 -0.20 -0.29
C LYS A 61 4.07 1.19 -0.89
N ALA A 62 5.25 1.49 -1.43
CA ALA A 62 5.51 2.79 -2.05
C ALA A 62 4.56 3.07 -3.23
N SER A 63 4.34 2.08 -4.09
CA SER A 63 3.42 2.19 -5.23
C SER A 63 1.98 2.43 -4.77
N LEU A 64 1.56 1.71 -3.73
CA LEU A 64 0.23 1.81 -3.15
C LEU A 64 -0.02 3.16 -2.48
N THR A 65 0.96 3.69 -1.75
CA THR A 65 0.91 5.06 -1.20
C THR A 65 0.86 6.11 -2.31
N ALA A 66 1.60 5.93 -3.40
CA ALA A 66 1.54 6.85 -4.54
C ALA A 66 0.16 6.86 -5.21
N ILE A 67 -0.47 5.68 -5.37
CA ILE A 67 -1.84 5.55 -5.88
C ILE A 67 -2.84 6.26 -4.96
N GLN A 68 -2.72 6.08 -3.64
CA GLN A 68 -3.56 6.78 -2.67
C GLN A 68 -3.40 8.30 -2.80
N HIS A 69 -2.17 8.81 -2.87
CA HIS A 69 -1.91 10.25 -3.01
C HIS A 69 -2.51 10.82 -4.30
N ALA A 70 -2.37 10.11 -5.43
CA ALA A 70 -2.95 10.51 -6.70
C ALA A 70 -4.49 10.56 -6.64
N ILE A 71 -5.10 9.59 -5.94
CA ILE A 71 -6.54 9.53 -5.68
C ILE A 71 -7.00 10.72 -4.83
N GLU A 72 -6.29 11.05 -3.75
CA GLU A 72 -6.61 12.18 -2.88
C GLU A 72 -6.48 13.52 -3.60
N LEU A 73 -5.42 13.69 -4.40
CA LEU A 73 -5.21 14.86 -5.27
C LEU A 73 -6.37 15.01 -6.27
N THR A 74 -6.75 13.92 -6.92
CA THR A 74 -7.86 13.93 -7.89
C THR A 74 -9.17 14.30 -7.19
N THR A 75 -9.46 13.69 -6.04
CA THR A 75 -10.69 13.96 -5.26
C THR A 75 -10.76 15.42 -4.83
N LYS A 76 -9.66 15.98 -4.30
CA LYS A 76 -9.57 17.39 -3.91
C LYS A 76 -9.78 18.32 -5.11
N HIS A 77 -9.14 18.02 -6.24
CA HIS A 77 -9.28 18.83 -7.45
C HIS A 77 -10.75 18.88 -7.92
N TYR A 78 -11.44 17.73 -7.97
CA TYR A 78 -12.86 17.70 -8.34
C TYR A 78 -13.72 18.50 -7.36
N ALA A 79 -13.51 18.34 -6.05
CA ALA A 79 -14.26 19.09 -5.02
C ALA A 79 -14.04 20.61 -5.15
N SER A 80 -12.80 21.06 -5.34
CA SER A 80 -12.50 22.48 -5.53
C SER A 80 -13.08 23.03 -6.83
N THR A 81 -13.03 22.28 -7.93
CA THR A 81 -13.63 22.72 -9.21
C THR A 81 -15.16 22.84 -9.11
N GLU A 82 -15.83 21.94 -8.40
CA GLU A 82 -17.29 22.04 -8.18
C GLU A 82 -17.66 23.24 -7.29
N GLU A 83 -16.87 23.54 -6.26
CA GLU A 83 -17.06 24.73 -5.41
C GLU A 83 -16.85 26.03 -6.20
N GLU A 84 -15.80 26.10 -7.01
CA GLU A 84 -15.53 27.25 -7.89
C GLU A 84 -16.64 27.46 -8.92
N GLN A 85 -17.13 26.39 -9.55
CA GLN A 85 -18.26 26.48 -10.48
C GLN A 85 -19.54 26.90 -9.75
N LYS A 86 -19.84 26.34 -8.57
CA LYS A 86 -21.00 26.78 -7.77
C LYS A 86 -20.90 28.25 -7.36
N ALA A 87 -19.71 28.72 -6.98
CA ALA A 87 -19.47 30.12 -6.65
C ALA A 87 -19.59 31.03 -7.88
N MET A 88 -19.22 30.53 -9.06
CA MET A 88 -19.36 31.26 -10.33
C MET A 88 -20.80 31.29 -10.85
N PHE A 89 -21.62 30.28 -10.52
CA PHE A 89 -22.99 30.11 -11.03
C PHE A 89 -24.10 30.30 -9.97
N GLY A 90 -23.80 30.70 -8.75
CA GLY A 90 -24.82 30.96 -7.71
C GLY A 90 -24.65 32.31 -7.00
N PRO A 91 -25.74 33.00 -6.64
CA PRO A 91 -26.86 33.43 -7.46
C PRO A 91 -26.58 34.82 -8.06
N GLN A 92 -26.65 34.94 -9.39
CA GLN A 92 -27.11 36.18 -10.03
C GLN A 92 -28.58 35.96 -10.37
N GLY A 93 -29.46 36.42 -9.47
CA GLY A 93 -30.92 36.29 -9.56
C GLY A 93 -31.58 36.58 -8.23
#